data_AF-A0A7C4MVH5-F1
#
_entry.id   AF-A0A7C4MVH5-F1
#
_cell.length_a   1.000
_cell.length_b   1.000
_cell.length_c   1.000
_cell.angle_alpha   90.00
_cell.angle_beta   90.00
_cell.angle_gamma   90.00
#
_symmetry.space_group_name_H-M   'P 1'
#
loop_
_entity.id
_entity.type
_entity.pdbx_description
1 polymer ?
#
loop_
_entity_poly.entity_id
_entity_poly.type
_entity_poly.pdbx_seq_one_letter_code
_entity_poly.pdbx_strand_id
1 'polypeptide(L)' 'MFHTADPDDILKGRVTDVYFSRTLKILRAKGVNPSVKAEFIAKSLPDNWPWAVFAGLEEAMYLMKHLPIRLRAMREGTVF' A
#
# COMPACT_ATOMS: atom_id res chain seq x y z
N MET A 1 -2.36 12.42 25.64
CA MET A 1 -2.77 12.39 24.23
C MET A 1 -1.76 11.53 23.49
N PHE A 2 -2.19 10.55 22.71
CA PHE A 2 -1.27 9.69 21.96
C PHE A 2 -1.02 10.25 20.56
N HIS A 3 0.21 10.13 20.07
CA HIS A 3 0.59 10.50 18.70
C HIS A 3 0.39 9.31 17.77
N THR A 4 -0.86 8.93 17.55
CA THR A 4 -1.27 7.79 16.71
C THR A 4 -2.26 8.26 15.66
N ALA A 5 -2.33 7.53 14.54
CA ALA A 5 -3.36 7.76 13.53
C ALA A 5 -4.65 7.04 13.93
N ASP A 6 -5.79 7.69 13.73
CA ASP A 6 -7.08 7.00 13.76
C ASP A 6 -7.24 6.12 12.51
N PRO A 7 -7.97 4.99 12.57
CA PRO A 7 -8.25 4.17 11.39
C PRO A 7 -8.82 4.98 10.21
N ASP A 8 -9.62 6.00 10.53
CA ASP A 8 -10.23 6.92 9.58
C ASP A 8 -9.19 7.86 8.91
N ASP A 9 -8.05 8.14 9.55
CA ASP A 9 -6.93 8.85 8.94
C ASP A 9 -6.27 8.00 7.84
N ILE A 10 -6.12 6.70 8.11
CA ILE A 10 -5.53 5.73 7.17
C ILE A 10 -6.45 5.55 5.96
N LEU A 11 -7.74 5.30 6.18
CA LEU A 11 -8.72 5.12 5.10
C LEU A 11 -8.85 6.35 4.20
N LYS A 12 -8.71 7.56 4.76
CA LYS A 12 -8.74 8.84 4.02
C LYS A 12 -7.40 9.21 3.38
N GLY A 13 -6.35 8.38 3.54
CA GLY A 13 -5.03 8.63 2.99
C GLY A 13 -4.29 9.81 3.63
N ARG A 14 -4.66 10.20 4.86
CA ARG A 14 -4.01 11.30 5.60
C ARG A 14 -2.62 10.93 6.12
N VAL A 15 -2.35 9.63 6.28
CA VAL A 15 -1.07 9.06 6.71
C VAL A 15 -0.26 8.60 5.50
N THR A 16 -0.06 9.49 4.52
CA THR A 16 0.70 9.21 3.30
C THR A 16 1.81 10.21 3.11
N ASP A 17 2.87 9.84 2.39
CA ASP A 17 3.93 10.78 2.03
C ASP A 17 3.37 11.89 1.14
N VAL A 18 3.70 13.14 1.49
CA VAL A 18 3.13 14.34 0.84
C VAL A 18 3.31 14.33 -0.69
N TYR A 19 4.35 13.68 -1.21
CA TYR A 19 4.60 13.60 -2.64
C TYR A 19 3.50 12.84 -3.38
N PHE A 20 2.80 11.87 -2.78
CA PHE A 20 1.66 11.20 -3.41
C PHE A 20 0.52 12.18 -3.66
N SER A 21 0.18 13.02 -2.68
CA SER A 21 -0.87 14.04 -2.83
C SER A 21 -0.52 15.07 -3.91
N ARG A 22 0.76 15.46 -3.98
CA ARG A 22 1.27 16.42 -4.98
C ARG A 22 1.24 15.82 -6.39
N THR A 23 1.71 14.58 -6.53
CA THR A 23 1.68 13.85 -7.80
C THR A 23 0.25 13.66 -8.29
N LEU A 24 -0.70 13.29 -7.41
CA LEU A 24 -2.11 13.15 -7.78
C LEU A 24 -2.71 14.46 -8.31
N LYS A 25 -2.38 15.60 -7.68
CA LYS A 25 -2.80 16.93 -8.18
C LYS A 25 -2.27 17.21 -9.59
N ILE A 26 -0.99 16.90 -9.85
CA ILE A 26 -0.36 17.09 -11.15
C ILE A 26 -1.00 16.19 -12.22
N LEU A 27 -1.21 14.90 -11.91
CA LEU A 27 -1.83 13.95 -12.84
C LEU A 27 -3.25 14.38 -13.22
N ARG A 28 -4.05 14.84 -12.24
CA ARG A 28 -5.39 15.38 -12.48
C ARG A 28 -5.37 16.63 -13.36
N ALA A 29 -4.47 17.59 -13.07
CA ALA A 29 -4.34 18.81 -13.86
C ALA A 29 -3.90 18.54 -15.31
N LYS A 30 -3.14 17.46 -15.54
CA LYS A 30 -2.71 17.02 -16.87
C LYS A 30 -3.68 16.06 -17.55
N GLY A 31 -4.77 15.66 -16.92
CA GLY A 31 -5.71 14.67 -17.46
C GLY A 31 -5.11 13.27 -17.63
N VAL A 32 -4.06 12.91 -16.88
CA VAL A 32 -3.36 11.63 -17.01
C VAL A 32 -3.95 10.61 -16.05
N ASN A 33 -4.64 9.60 -16.60
CA ASN A 33 -5.22 8.50 -15.82
C ASN A 33 -5.16 7.15 -16.58
N PRO A 34 -3.97 6.58 -16.83
CA PRO A 34 -3.83 5.30 -17.51
C PRO A 34 -4.18 4.12 -16.59
N SER A 35 -4.49 2.97 -17.22
CA SER A 35 -4.52 1.70 -16.49
C SER A 35 -3.09 1.25 -16.18
N VAL A 36 -2.82 0.93 -14.91
CA VAL A 36 -1.48 0.56 -14.43
C VAL A 36 -1.52 -0.73 -13.63
N LYS A 37 -0.36 -1.36 -13.48
CA LYS A 37 -0.12 -2.46 -12.56
C LYS A 37 1.03 -2.08 -11.64
N ALA A 38 0.84 -2.25 -10.34
CA ALA A 38 1.87 -2.10 -9.32
C ALA A 38 2.18 -3.47 -8.69
N GLU A 39 3.46 -3.75 -8.47
CA GLU A 39 3.94 -4.97 -7.82
C GLU A 39 4.79 -4.59 -6.61
N PHE A 40 4.68 -5.38 -5.55
CA PHE A 40 5.40 -5.17 -4.30
C PHE A 40 6.40 -6.31 -4.12
N ILE A 41 7.68 -5.98 -3.96
CA ILE A 41 8.77 -6.93 -3.79
C ILE A 41 9.68 -6.48 -2.64
N ALA A 42 10.14 -7.42 -1.83
CA ALA A 42 11.24 -7.18 -0.91
C ALA A 42 12.55 -7.32 -1.68
N LYS A 43 13.31 -6.23 -1.82
CA LYS A 43 14.61 -6.27 -2.52
C LYS A 43 15.70 -6.97 -1.71
N SER A 44 15.57 -6.93 -0.39
CA SER A 44 16.45 -7.56 0.58
C SER A 44 15.64 -7.81 1.86
N LEU A 45 16.08 -8.77 2.66
CA LEU A 45 15.50 -9.06 3.96
C LEU A 45 16.45 -8.62 5.08
N PRO A 46 15.95 -8.36 6.30
CA PRO A 46 16.80 -8.09 7.46
C PRO A 46 17.89 -9.16 7.63
N ASP A 47 19.07 -8.76 8.10
CA ASP A 47 20.21 -9.65 8.37
C ASP A 47 20.62 -10.56 7.19
N ASN A 48 20.29 -10.16 5.95
CA ASN A 48 20.47 -10.95 4.73
C ASN A 48 19.84 -12.34 4.80
N TRP A 49 18.71 -12.46 5.50
CA TRP A 49 17.99 -13.73 5.54
C TRP A 49 17.54 -14.18 4.14
N PRO A 50 17.56 -15.49 3.86
CA PRO A 50 17.17 -16.01 2.56
C PRO A 50 15.66 -16.21 2.39
N TRP A 51 14.86 -16.01 3.46
CA TRP A 51 13.41 -16.16 3.43
C TRP A 51 12.73 -15.28 4.49
N ALA A 52 11.44 -15.00 4.30
CA ALA A 52 10.57 -14.35 5.29
C ALA A 52 9.14 -14.91 5.24
N VAL A 53 8.33 -14.61 6.26
CA VAL A 53 6.91 -14.95 6.28
C VAL A 53 6.09 -13.74 5.81
N PHE A 54 5.25 -13.96 4.80
CA PHE A 54 4.34 -12.93 4.29
C PHE A 54 3.18 -12.69 5.27
N ALA A 55 3.05 -11.48 5.80
CA ALA A 55 2.05 -11.08 6.79
C ALA A 55 1.53 -9.65 6.56
N GLY A 56 0.39 -9.31 7.16
CA GLY A 56 -0.27 -7.99 7.04
C GLY A 56 -1.23 -7.88 5.85
N LEU A 57 -1.57 -9.00 5.21
CA LEU A 57 -2.49 -9.00 4.06
C LEU A 57 -3.91 -8.63 4.50
N GLU A 58 -4.37 -9.12 5.66
CA GLU A 58 -5.70 -8.79 6.20
C GLU A 58 -5.90 -7.28 6.38
N GLU A 59 -4.97 -6.58 7.05
CA GLU A 59 -5.03 -5.13 7.24
C GLU A 59 -4.98 -4.37 5.90
N ALA A 60 -4.14 -4.83 4.96
CA ALA A 60 -4.10 -4.26 3.62
C ALA A 60 -5.43 -4.44 2.87
N MET A 61 -6.11 -5.58 3.03
CA MET A 61 -7.44 -5.82 2.44
C MET A 61 -8.51 -4.92 3.07
N TYR A 62 -8.40 -4.63 4.36
CA TYR A 62 -9.31 -3.70 5.04
C TYR A 62 -9.30 -2.30 4.39
N LEU A 63 -8.13 -1.83 3.94
CA LEU A 63 -7.99 -0.59 3.17
C LEU A 63 -8.48 -0.76 1.72
N MET A 64 -8.00 -1.80 1.03
CA MET A 64 -8.14 -1.94 -0.41
C MET A 64 -9.57 -2.30 -0.87
N LYS A 65 -10.40 -2.90 -0.01
CA LYS A 65 -11.81 -3.21 -0.32
C LYS A 65 -12.66 -2.00 -0.70
N HIS A 66 -12.20 -0.79 -0.38
CA HIS A 66 -12.86 0.47 -0.69
C HIS A 66 -12.40 1.11 -2.01
N LEU A 67 -11.47 0.47 -2.74
CA LEU A 67 -10.87 1.01 -3.95
C LEU A 67 -11.30 0.24 -5.21
N PRO A 68 -11.46 0.91 -6.37
CA PRO A 68 -11.84 0.26 -7.63
C PRO A 68 -10.63 -0.42 -8.29
N ILE A 69 -10.01 -1.38 -7.60
CA ILE A 69 -8.80 -2.08 -8.05
C ILE A 69 -9.00 -3.60 -8.06
N ARG A 70 -8.16 -4.29 -8.84
CA ARG A 70 -8.02 -5.75 -8.79
C ARG A 70 -6.71 -6.10 -8.13
N LEU A 71 -6.74 -7.04 -7.19
CA LEU A 71 -5.60 -7.46 -6.41
C LEU A 71 -5.33 -8.96 -6.57
N ARG A 72 -4.05 -9.32 -6.58
CA ARG A 72 -3.57 -10.69 -6.44
C ARG A 72 -2.46 -10.67 -5.40
N ALA A 73 -2.49 -11.61 -4.47
CA ALA A 73 -1.47 -11.76 -3.44
C ALA A 73 -1.23 -13.24 -3.17
N MET A 74 -0.07 -13.55 -2.59
CA MET A 74 0.17 -14.84 -1.96
C MET A 74 -0.74 -14.99 -0.73
N ARG A 75 -0.93 -16.21 -0.24
CA ARG A 75 -1.67 -16.42 1.00
C ARG A 75 -0.85 -15.88 2.17
N GLU A 76 -1.50 -15.22 3.12
CA GLU A 76 -0.85 -14.83 4.37
C GLU A 76 -0.28 -16.07 5.08
N GLY A 77 0.89 -15.94 5.69
CA GLY A 77 1.68 -17.03 6.25
C GLY A 77 2.59 -17.77 5.26
N THR A 78 2.56 -17.42 3.96
CA THR A 78 3.47 -18.03 2.96
C THR A 78 4.92 -17.64 3.26
N VAL A 79 5.83 -18.61 3.24
CA VAL A 79 7.28 -18.36 3.24
C VAL A 79 7.69 -17.97 1.82
N PHE A 80 8.40 -16.85 1.69
CA PHE A 80 8.89 -16.31 0.41
C PHE A 80 10.35 -15.89 0.49
#